data_AF-A0A2N0ZD44-F1
#
_entry.id   AF-A0A2N0ZD44-F1
#
_cell.length_a   1.000
_cell.length_b   1.000
_cell.length_c   1.000
_cell.angle_alpha   90.00
_cell.angle_beta   90.00
_cell.angle_gamma   90.00
#
_symmetry.space_group_name_H-M   'P 1'
#
loop_
_entity.id
_entity.type
_entity.pdbx_description
1 polymer ?
#
loop_
_entity_poly.entity_id
_entity_poly.type
_entity_poly.pdbx_seq_one_letter_code
_entity_poly.pdbx_strand_id
1 'polypeptide(L)' 'MTIRELSILKAALEGDIQRQEKSPNAHRKDFKKWLDDSKKLLRKVTLKLSEEEAKRFLKKTE' A
#
# COMPACT_ATOMS: atom_id res chain seq x y z
N MET A 1 10.23 6.87 -7.32
CA MET A 1 10.27 6.21 -6.00
C MET A 1 11.18 5.00 -6.06
N THR A 2 12.00 4.82 -5.04
CA THR A 2 12.86 3.65 -4.84
C THR A 2 12.08 2.49 -4.19
N ILE A 3 12.63 1.28 -4.27
CA ILE A 3 12.09 0.10 -3.54
C ILE A 3 11.91 0.42 -2.05
N ARG A 4 12.90 1.09 -1.43
CA ARG A 4 12.84 1.46 0.00
C ARG A 4 11.66 2.40 0.31
N GLU A 5 11.43 3.41 -0.52
CA GLU A 5 10.30 4.34 -0.36
C GLU A 5 8.96 3.62 -0.55
N LEU A 6 8.86 2.71 -1.52
CA LEU A 6 7.66 1.90 -1.75
C LEU A 6 7.38 0.96 -0.58
N SER A 7 8.41 0.33 0.01
CA SER A 7 8.26 -0.51 1.20
C SER A 7 7.79 0.28 2.42
N ILE A 8 8.36 1.47 2.67
CA ILE A 8 7.93 2.35 3.77
C ILE A 8 6.47 2.76 3.57
N LEU A 9 6.11 3.20 2.36
CA LEU A 9 4.75 3.62 2.04
C LEU A 9 3.75 2.47 2.20
N LYS A 10 4.11 1.26 1.74
CA LYS A 10 3.31 0.06 1.91
C LYS A 10 3.04 -0.22 3.39
N ALA A 11 4.09 -0.26 4.22
CA ALA A 11 3.97 -0.54 5.64
C ALA A 11 3.14 0.51 6.38
N ALA A 12 3.31 1.79 6.03
CA ALA A 12 2.51 2.88 6.59
C ALA A 12 1.02 2.73 6.24
N LEU A 13 0.69 2.44 4.97
CA LEU A 13 -0.68 2.21 4.53
C LEU A 13 -1.31 0.98 5.16
N GLU A 14 -0.59 -0.14 5.26
CA GLU A 14 -1.07 -1.37 5.91
C GLU A 14 -1.40 -1.12 7.39
N GLY A 15 -0.46 -0.50 8.12
CA GLY A 15 -0.66 -0.19 9.53
C GLY A 15 -1.81 0.80 9.76
N ASP A 16 -1.96 1.81 8.90
CA ASP A 16 -3.06 2.75 9.03
C ASP A 16 -4.41 2.10 8.70
N ILE A 17 -4.53 1.40 7.58
CA ILE A 17 -5.76 0.67 7.20
C ILE A 17 -6.18 -0.29 8.31
N GLN A 18 -5.26 -1.09 8.86
CA GLN A 18 -5.56 -2.02 9.96
C GLN A 18 -6.10 -1.33 11.22
N ARG A 19 -5.58 -0.14 11.55
CA ARG A 19 -6.08 0.65 12.68
C ARG A 19 -7.45 1.23 12.38
N GLN A 20 -7.65 1.75 11.17
CA GLN A 20 -8.89 2.41 10.77
C GLN A 20 -10.05 1.44 10.54
N GLU A 21 -9.78 0.20 10.13
CA GLU A 21 -10.77 -0.88 10.07
C GLU A 21 -11.42 -1.18 11.42
N LYS A 22 -10.67 -0.99 12.51
CA LYS A 22 -11.14 -1.20 13.88
C LYS A 22 -11.74 0.07 14.49
N SER A 23 -11.78 1.17 13.74
CA SER A 23 -12.33 2.44 14.22
C SER A 23 -13.85 2.37 14.34
N PRO A 24 -14.45 2.98 15.37
CA PRO A 24 -15.91 3.09 15.46
C PRO A 24 -16.52 3.89 14.28
N ASN A 25 -15.70 4.69 13.58
CA ASN A 25 -16.11 5.43 12.40
C ASN A 25 -16.14 4.58 11.12
N ALA A 26 -15.69 3.32 11.15
CA ALA A 26 -15.65 2.43 9.99
C ALA A 26 -17.01 2.24 9.31
N HIS A 27 -18.11 2.41 10.05
CA HIS A 27 -19.48 2.30 9.54
C HIS A 27 -19.98 3.57 8.82
N ARG A 28 -19.31 4.72 8.98
CA ARG A 28 -19.71 5.96 8.31
C ARG A 28 -19.42 5.84 6.81
N LYS A 29 -20.38 6.22 5.96
CA LYS A 29 -20.29 6.06 4.50
C LYS A 29 -19.04 6.71 3.90
N ASP A 30 -18.73 7.94 4.31
CA ASP A 30 -17.57 8.68 3.80
C ASP A 30 -16.25 8.08 4.29
N PHE A 31 -16.24 7.59 5.53
CA PHE A 31 -15.08 6.91 6.11
C PHE A 31 -14.83 5.57 5.41
N LYS A 32 -15.89 4.80 5.14
CA LYS A 32 -15.80 3.56 4.36
C LYS A 32 -15.23 3.83 2.97
N LYS A 33 -15.68 4.89 2.29
CA LYS A 33 -15.14 5.29 0.98
C LYS A 33 -13.65 5.63 1.08
N TRP A 34 -13.26 6.43 2.06
CA TRP A 34 -11.84 6.75 2.31
C TRP A 34 -11.00 5.50 2.57
N LEU A 35 -11.52 4.54 3.33
CA LEU A 35 -10.84 3.28 3.62
C LEU A 35 -10.70 2.40 2.36
N ASP A 36 -11.74 2.33 1.54
CA ASP A 36 -11.72 1.61 0.27
C ASP A 36 -10.72 2.23 -0.72
N ASP A 37 -10.64 3.56 -0.78
CA ASP A 37 -9.65 4.27 -1.60
C ASP A 37 -8.22 4.06 -1.08
N SER A 38 -8.04 4.02 0.24
CA SER A 38 -6.76 3.69 0.88
C SER A 38 -6.32 2.25 0.55
N LYS A 39 -7.25 1.29 0.56
CA LYS A 39 -6.98 -0.10 0.12
C LYS A 39 -6.60 -0.18 -1.35
N LYS A 40 -7.24 0.60 -2.23
CA LYS A 40 -6.85 0.70 -3.65
C LYS A 40 -5.44 1.25 -3.80
N LEU A 41 -5.09 2.28 -3.03
CA LEU A 41 -3.74 2.84 -3.04
C LEU A 41 -2.71 1.80 -2.58
N LEU A 42 -2.98 1.07 -1.49
CA LEU A 42 -2.13 -0.01 -1.01
C LEU A 42 -1.87 -1.07 -2.09
N ARG A 43 -2.90 -1.48 -2.84
CA ARG A 43 -2.75 -2.41 -3.97
C ARG A 43 -1.82 -1.85 -5.05
N LYS A 44 -1.98 -0.58 -5.42
CA LYS A 44 -1.10 0.08 -6.40
C LYS A 44 0.35 0.12 -5.94
N VAL A 45 0.59 0.49 -4.68
CA VAL A 45 1.95 0.53 -4.10
C VAL A 45 2.56 -0.87 -4.06
N THR A 46 1.79 -1.88 -3.69
CA THR A 46 2.25 -3.28 -3.67
C THR A 46 2.65 -3.76 -5.07
N LEU A 47 1.81 -3.53 -6.08
CA LEU A 47 2.13 -3.87 -7.47
C LEU A 47 3.41 -3.16 -7.94
N LYS A 48 3.51 -1.86 -7.66
CA LYS A 48 4.67 -1.07 -8.06
C LYS A 48 5.95 -1.56 -7.39
N LEU A 49 5.88 -1.94 -6.12
CA LEU A 49 7.01 -2.53 -5.40
C LEU A 49 7.48 -3.82 -6.08
N SER A 50 6.56 -4.73 -6.40
CA SER A 50 6.88 -5.98 -7.08
C SER A 50 7.50 -5.77 -8.46
N GLU A 51 7.01 -4.80 -9.24
CA GLU A 51 7.61 -4.43 -10.53
C GLU A 51 9.06 -3.95 -10.37
N GLU A 52 9.33 -3.09 -9.39
CA GLU A 52 10.69 -2.56 -9.17
C GLU A 52 11.64 -3.63 -8.62
N GLU A 53 11.14 -4.55 -7.79
CA GLU A 53 11.89 -5.73 -7.33
C GLU A 53 12.23 -6.67 -8.49
N ALA A 54 11.28 -6.95 -9.38
CA ALA A 54 11.50 -7.76 -10.57
C ALA A 54 12.56 -7.14 -11.50
N LYS A 55 12.47 -5.82 -11.77
CA LYS A 55 13.49 -5.11 -12.56
C LYS A 55 14.87 -5.19 -11.93
N ARG A 56 14.96 -5.06 -10.60
CA ARG A 56 16.24 -5.16 -9.87
C ARG A 56 16.81 -6.57 -9.97
N PHE A 57 15.95 -7.60 -9.93
CA PHE A 57 16.39 -8.99 -10.08
C PHE A 57 16.94 -9.23 -11.50
N LEU A 58 16.21 -8.83 -12.54
CA LEU A 58 16.66 -9.01 -13.93
C LEU A 58 18.01 -8.33 -14.18
N LYS A 59 18.20 -7.09 -13.72
CA LYS A 59 19.48 -6.35 -13.82
C LYS A 59 20.66 -6.99 -13.06
N LYS A 60 20.41 -7.89 -12.10
CA LYS A 60 21.47 -8.60 -11.38
C LYS A 60 21.89 -9.90 -12.05
N THR A 61 21.07 -10.40 -12.98
CA THR A 61 21.27 -11.69 -13.66
C THR A 61 21.90 -11.51 -15.04
N GLU A 62 22.00 -10.27 -15.53
CA GLU A 62 22.82 -9.84 -16.69
C GLU A 62 24.24 -9.48 -16.25
#